data_AF-A0A523J9N3-F1
#
_entry.id   AF-A0A523J9N3-F1
#
_cell.length_a   1.000
_cell.length_b   1.000
_cell.length_c   1.000
_cell.angle_alpha   90.00
_cell.angle_beta   90.00
_cell.angle_gamma   90.00
#
_symmetry.space_group_name_H-M   'P 1'
#
loop_
_entity.id
_entity.type
_entity.pdbx_description
1 polymer ?
#
loop_
_entity_poly.entity_id
_entity_poly.type
_entity_poly.pdbx_seq_one_letter_code
_entity_poly.pdbx_strand_id
1 'polypeptide(L)'
;MIKKLTLLIMIVSFPLNLYSKELRHFNPDIFGKSVDEPVTLLLLGETKEALLPVRVLTDVDKKGIIIGASVYYPYDMTFEQARASLNKLYGRYAVEKFKENPEMGLWRNEDEGYIIQMVIYLEGIEQYIHIIYWPLCKNNTQCPKEDK
;
A
#
# COMPACT_ATOMS: atom_id res chain seq x y z
N MET A 1 36.68 -19.83 -52.43
CA MET A 1 36.97 -19.39 -51.05
C MET A 1 35.72 -18.74 -50.46
N ILE A 2 35.10 -19.38 -49.47
CA ILE A 2 33.81 -18.99 -48.89
C ILE A 2 34.02 -17.87 -47.86
N LYS A 3 33.37 -16.72 -48.07
CA LYS A 3 33.33 -15.61 -47.11
C LYS A 3 32.43 -16.02 -45.93
N LYS A 4 32.98 -16.09 -44.72
CA LYS A 4 32.20 -16.25 -43.49
C LYS A 4 31.43 -14.96 -43.22
N LEU A 5 30.09 -15.06 -43.20
CA LEU A 5 29.19 -13.99 -42.76
C LEU A 5 28.94 -14.19 -41.27
N THR A 6 29.54 -13.34 -40.44
CA THR A 6 29.31 -13.36 -38.98
C THR A 6 28.08 -12.50 -38.69
N LEU A 7 26.96 -13.16 -38.35
CA LEU A 7 25.74 -12.47 -37.89
C LEU A 7 25.94 -12.04 -36.43
N LEU A 8 26.04 -10.73 -36.20
CA LEU A 8 26.10 -10.13 -34.87
C LEU A 8 24.66 -9.93 -34.37
N ILE A 9 24.15 -10.82 -33.52
CA ILE A 9 22.85 -10.64 -32.87
C ILE A 9 23.06 -9.70 -31.68
N MET A 10 22.81 -8.40 -31.88
CA MET A 10 22.61 -7.48 -30.77
C MET A 10 21.26 -7.78 -30.13
N ILE A 11 21.29 -8.50 -29.00
CA ILE A 11 20.13 -8.58 -28.11
C ILE A 11 20.01 -7.22 -27.45
N VAL A 12 19.16 -6.35 -28.01
CA VAL A 12 18.70 -5.16 -27.31
C VAL A 12 17.77 -5.68 -26.22
N SER A 13 18.31 -5.82 -25.01
CA SER A 13 17.54 -6.09 -23.81
C SER A 13 16.64 -4.89 -23.54
N PHE A 14 15.49 -4.83 -24.21
CA PHE A 14 14.39 -4.04 -23.68
C PHE A 14 14.11 -4.61 -22.29
N PRO A 15 14.13 -3.81 -21.21
CA PRO A 15 13.54 -4.29 -19.98
C PRO A 15 12.12 -4.70 -20.36
N LEU A 16 11.77 -5.98 -20.14
CA LEU A 16 10.37 -6.35 -20.16
C LEU A 16 9.70 -5.34 -19.24
N ASN A 17 8.88 -4.48 -19.83
CA ASN A 17 7.97 -3.65 -19.09
C ASN A 17 6.97 -4.67 -18.51
N LEU A 18 7.38 -5.35 -17.42
CA LEU A 18 6.46 -6.00 -16.52
C LEU A 18 5.48 -4.89 -16.20
N TYR A 19 4.27 -4.98 -16.74
CA TYR A 19 3.16 -4.12 -16.33
C TYR A 19 3.11 -4.23 -14.81
N SER A 20 3.68 -3.24 -14.12
CA SER A 20 3.68 -3.20 -12.68
C SER A 20 2.23 -2.96 -12.31
N LYS A 21 1.52 -3.99 -11.84
CA LYS A 21 0.18 -3.81 -11.29
C LYS A 21 0.29 -2.78 -10.16
N GLU A 22 -0.40 -1.66 -10.31
CA GLU A 22 -0.48 -0.63 -9.28
C GLU A 22 -1.62 -0.95 -8.32
N LEU A 23 -1.46 -0.61 -7.06
CA LEU A 23 -2.53 -0.67 -6.07
C LEU A 23 -3.46 0.53 -6.24
N ARG A 24 -4.76 0.31 -6.10
CA ARG A 24 -5.71 1.39 -5.84
C ARG A 24 -5.61 1.82 -4.38
N HIS A 25 -4.79 2.83 -4.11
CA HIS A 25 -4.49 3.28 -2.76
C HIS A 25 -5.72 3.69 -1.94
N PHE A 26 -5.72 3.32 -0.66
CA PHE A 26 -6.67 3.82 0.32
C PHE A 26 -6.40 5.29 0.63
N ASN A 27 -7.46 6.03 0.93
CA ASN A 27 -7.40 7.44 1.25
C ASN A 27 -7.27 7.67 2.78
N PRO A 28 -6.10 8.04 3.31
CA PRO A 28 -5.93 8.29 4.73
C PRO A 28 -6.68 9.55 5.23
N ASP A 29 -7.14 10.42 4.33
CA ASP A 29 -7.90 11.64 4.69
C ASP A 29 -9.30 11.35 5.24
N ILE A 30 -9.68 10.07 5.36
CA ILE A 30 -10.93 9.68 6.03
C ILE A 30 -10.76 9.61 7.56
N PHE A 31 -9.53 9.57 8.08
CA PHE A 31 -9.30 9.53 9.52
C PHE A 31 -9.83 10.78 10.22
N GLY A 32 -10.53 10.57 11.34
CA GLY A 32 -11.18 11.64 12.09
C GLY A 32 -12.56 12.04 11.58
N LYS A 33 -13.04 11.47 10.46
CA LYS A 33 -14.40 11.72 9.95
C LYS A 33 -15.42 10.76 10.57
N SER A 34 -16.67 11.22 10.65
CA SER A 34 -17.80 10.36 11.04
C SER A 34 -18.14 9.34 9.94
N VAL A 35 -18.63 8.18 10.34
CA VAL A 35 -19.22 7.17 9.42
C VAL A 35 -20.47 7.67 8.70
N ASP A 36 -21.11 8.73 9.20
CA ASP A 36 -22.28 9.36 8.56
C ASP A 36 -21.89 10.39 7.48
N GLU A 37 -20.61 10.76 7.39
CA GLU A 37 -20.12 11.69 6.38
C GLU A 37 -19.80 10.94 5.07
N PRO A 38 -20.16 11.50 3.90
CA PRO A 38 -19.72 10.93 2.64
C PRO A 38 -18.20 11.07 2.51
N VAL A 39 -17.51 9.94 2.39
CA VAL A 39 -16.05 9.88 2.24
C VAL A 39 -15.63 9.09 1.01
N THR A 40 -14.51 9.49 0.42
CA THR A 40 -13.85 8.73 -0.64
C THR A 40 -12.86 7.76 0.01
N LEU A 41 -13.17 6.45 0.00
CA LEU A 41 -12.33 5.42 0.61
C LEU A 41 -11.03 5.14 -0.16
N LEU A 42 -11.11 5.22 -1.49
CA LEU A 42 -10.00 4.88 -2.39
C LEU A 42 -9.62 6.09 -3.22
N LEU A 43 -8.33 6.42 -3.26
CA LEU A 43 -7.81 7.50 -4.09
C LEU A 43 -8.05 7.18 -5.57
N LEU A 44 -8.49 8.20 -6.32
CA LEU A 44 -8.48 8.12 -7.78
C LEU A 44 -7.02 7.99 -8.21
N GLY A 45 -6.71 6.86 -8.82
CA GLY A 45 -5.36 6.58 -9.32
C GLY A 45 -5.27 6.87 -10.81
N GLU A 46 -4.06 7.06 -11.27
CA GLU A 46 -3.75 7.50 -12.64
C GLU A 46 -4.19 6.48 -13.70
N THR A 47 -4.16 5.19 -13.35
CA THR A 47 -4.53 4.09 -14.24
C THR A 47 -5.91 3.53 -13.88
N LYS A 48 -6.74 3.26 -14.90
CA LYS A 48 -7.99 2.50 -14.72
C LYS A 48 -7.74 1.04 -14.34
N GLU A 49 -6.54 0.56 -14.59
CA GLU A 49 -6.10 -0.83 -14.38
C GLU A 49 -5.51 -1.09 -12.99
N ALA A 50 -5.42 -0.08 -12.11
CA ALA A 50 -4.94 -0.31 -10.75
C ALA A 50 -5.81 -1.34 -10.02
N LEU A 51 -5.15 -2.30 -9.39
CA LEU A 51 -5.72 -3.40 -8.65
C LEU A 51 -6.59 -2.89 -7.51
N LEU A 52 -7.84 -3.32 -7.49
CA LEU A 52 -8.77 -2.99 -6.41
C LEU A 52 -8.54 -3.93 -5.21
N PRO A 53 -8.73 -3.44 -3.98
CA PRO A 53 -8.74 -4.32 -2.81
C PRO A 53 -9.95 -5.26 -2.86
N VAL A 54 -9.77 -6.47 -2.34
CA VAL A 54 -10.89 -7.42 -2.12
C VAL A 54 -11.72 -7.03 -0.90
N ARG A 55 -11.09 -6.38 0.09
CA ARG A 55 -11.72 -5.95 1.34
C ARG A 55 -11.07 -4.67 1.85
N VAL A 56 -11.90 -3.77 2.37
CA VAL A 56 -11.50 -2.60 3.16
C VAL A 56 -12.28 -2.68 4.47
N LEU A 57 -11.57 -2.76 5.58
CA LEU A 57 -12.14 -2.76 6.93
C LEU A 57 -11.71 -1.46 7.60
N THR A 58 -12.66 -0.69 8.11
CA THR A 58 -12.38 0.54 8.87
C THR A 58 -12.61 0.29 10.35
N ASP A 59 -11.65 0.70 11.18
CA ASP A 59 -11.82 0.73 12.62
C ASP A 59 -12.55 2.01 13.00
N VAL A 60 -13.57 1.89 13.85
CA VAL A 60 -14.44 3.00 14.23
C VAL A 60 -14.49 3.08 15.75
N ASP A 61 -14.32 4.28 16.30
CA ASP A 61 -14.43 4.50 17.74
C ASP A 61 -15.90 4.48 18.22
N LYS A 62 -16.10 4.56 19.54
CA LYS A 62 -17.44 4.56 20.15
C LYS A 62 -18.34 5.74 19.73
N LYS A 63 -17.80 6.77 19.08
CA LYS A 63 -18.51 7.95 18.61
C LYS A 63 -18.82 7.87 17.11
N GLY A 64 -18.47 6.78 16.44
CA GLY A 64 -18.64 6.67 15.00
C GLY A 64 -17.53 7.33 14.19
N ILE A 65 -16.35 7.60 14.79
CA ILE A 65 -15.23 8.24 14.10
C ILE A 65 -14.27 7.19 13.55
N ILE A 66 -13.85 7.34 12.30
CA ILE A 66 -12.89 6.43 11.64
C ILE A 66 -11.49 6.68 12.19
N ILE A 67 -10.88 5.63 12.76
CA ILE A 67 -9.59 5.70 13.48
C ILE A 67 -8.52 4.72 12.95
N GLY A 68 -8.82 3.97 11.91
CA GLY A 68 -7.89 3.02 11.32
C GLY A 68 -8.49 2.31 10.12
N ALA A 69 -7.65 1.67 9.32
CA ALA A 69 -8.12 0.83 8.23
C ALA A 69 -7.17 -0.32 7.93
N SER A 70 -7.75 -1.48 7.62
CA SER A 70 -7.09 -2.65 7.04
C SER A 70 -7.57 -2.87 5.61
N VAL A 71 -6.64 -2.93 4.67
CA VAL A 71 -6.91 -3.06 3.24
C VAL A 71 -6.26 -4.34 2.73
N TYR A 72 -7.04 -5.20 2.10
CA TYR A 72 -6.58 -6.50 1.62
C TYR A 72 -6.61 -6.52 0.10
N TYR A 73 -5.47 -6.84 -0.51
CA TYR A 73 -5.35 -7.08 -1.94
C TYR A 73 -5.09 -8.56 -2.19
N PRO A 74 -5.61 -9.10 -3.31
CA PRO A 74 -5.31 -10.48 -3.68
C PRO A 74 -3.80 -10.63 -3.89
N TYR A 75 -3.27 -11.83 -3.63
CA TYR A 75 -1.85 -12.14 -3.86
C TYR A 75 -1.55 -12.45 -5.34
N ASP A 76 -2.21 -11.71 -6.26
CA ASP A 76 -1.97 -11.74 -7.70
C ASP A 76 -0.86 -10.75 -8.13
N MET A 77 -0.26 -10.07 -7.14
CA MET A 77 0.93 -9.24 -7.22
C MET A 77 1.92 -9.63 -6.12
N THR A 78 3.21 -9.44 -6.37
CA THR A 78 4.24 -9.73 -5.37
C THR A 78 4.30 -8.63 -4.32
N PHE A 79 4.86 -8.96 -3.15
CA PHE A 79 5.13 -7.98 -2.09
C PHE A 79 5.93 -6.78 -2.59
N GLU A 80 6.95 -7.01 -3.42
CA GLU A 80 7.77 -5.93 -3.99
C GLU A 80 7.01 -5.04 -4.97
N GLN A 81 6.10 -5.60 -5.75
CA GLN A 81 5.22 -4.81 -6.62
C GLN A 81 4.30 -3.92 -5.79
N ALA A 82 3.73 -4.45 -4.70
CA ALA A 82 2.89 -3.69 -3.78
C ALA A 82 3.70 -2.58 -3.09
N ARG A 83 4.92 -2.90 -2.63
CA ARG A 83 5.88 -1.94 -2.05
C ARG A 83 6.22 -0.83 -3.04
N ALA A 84 6.53 -1.18 -4.28
CA ALA A 84 6.83 -0.23 -5.34
C ALA A 84 5.63 0.68 -5.63
N SER A 85 4.40 0.14 -5.62
CA SER A 85 3.19 0.96 -5.76
C SER A 85 3.02 1.94 -4.61
N LEU A 86 3.17 1.51 -3.35
CA LEU A 86 3.12 2.41 -2.19
C LEU A 86 4.20 3.49 -2.26
N ASN A 87 5.41 3.13 -2.71
CA ASN A 87 6.53 4.07 -2.80
C ASN A 87 6.31 5.20 -3.82
N LYS A 88 5.40 5.04 -4.80
CA LYS A 88 5.04 6.13 -5.72
C LYS A 88 4.44 7.33 -4.98
N LEU A 89 3.63 7.08 -3.94
CA LEU A 89 3.00 8.13 -3.14
C LEU A 89 3.75 8.40 -1.84
N TYR A 90 4.17 7.34 -1.15
CA TYR A 90 4.65 7.41 0.22
C TYR A 90 6.16 7.17 0.35
N GLY A 91 6.89 7.02 -0.76
CA GLY A 91 8.30 6.58 -0.74
C GLY A 91 9.22 7.44 0.13
N ARG A 92 8.97 8.76 0.22
CA ARG A 92 9.73 9.67 1.10
C ARG A 92 9.57 9.38 2.60
N TYR A 93 8.55 8.63 2.97
CA TYR A 93 8.21 8.26 4.34
C TYR A 93 8.60 6.82 4.71
N ALA A 94 9.21 6.08 3.78
CA ALA A 94 9.58 4.69 3.99
C ALA A 94 10.65 4.56 5.08
N VAL A 95 10.42 3.67 6.05
CA VAL A 95 11.35 3.43 7.16
C VAL A 95 12.34 2.35 6.76
N GLU A 96 13.60 2.74 6.54
CA GLU A 96 14.65 1.83 6.05
C GLU A 96 14.96 0.65 6.97
N LYS A 97 14.69 0.78 8.27
CA LYS A 97 15.06 -0.20 9.29
C LYS A 97 14.31 -1.54 9.17
N PHE A 98 13.23 -1.58 8.39
CA PHE A 98 12.50 -2.83 8.09
C PHE A 98 13.10 -3.62 6.92
N LYS A 99 14.23 -3.18 6.34
CA LYS A 99 14.99 -3.96 5.34
C LYS A 99 15.37 -5.37 5.84
N GLU A 100 15.48 -5.59 7.14
CA GLU A 100 15.82 -6.89 7.75
C GLU A 100 14.62 -7.86 7.84
N ASN A 101 13.38 -7.35 7.76
CA ASN A 101 12.20 -8.19 7.61
C ASN A 101 11.64 -8.00 6.18
N PRO A 102 12.04 -8.85 5.22
CA PRO A 102 11.64 -8.69 3.82
C PRO A 102 10.13 -8.78 3.62
N GLU A 103 9.40 -9.38 4.57
CA GLU A 103 7.94 -9.57 4.55
C GLU A 103 7.17 -8.42 5.19
N MET A 104 7.85 -7.35 5.59
CA MET A 104 7.24 -6.15 6.15
C MET A 104 7.66 -4.88 5.40
N GLY A 105 6.75 -3.93 5.31
CA GLY A 105 6.99 -2.55 4.89
C GLY A 105 6.39 -1.60 5.92
N LEU A 106 7.07 -0.50 6.19
CA LEU A 106 6.56 0.55 7.07
C LEU A 106 6.84 1.93 6.46
N TRP A 107 5.82 2.78 6.48
CA TRP A 107 5.90 4.19 6.11
C TRP A 107 5.33 5.03 7.25
N ARG A 108 6.02 6.10 7.62
CA ARG A 108 5.60 6.99 8.71
C ARG A 108 5.51 8.42 8.18
N ASN A 109 4.29 8.85 7.89
CA ASN A 109 4.03 10.22 7.43
C ASN A 109 3.71 11.10 8.65
N GLU A 110 4.74 11.69 9.24
CA GLU A 110 4.56 12.60 10.37
C GLU A 110 3.94 13.92 9.96
N ASP A 111 4.00 14.33 8.69
CA ASP A 111 3.41 15.60 8.23
C ASP A 111 1.89 15.49 8.23
N GLU A 112 1.36 14.41 7.66
CA GLU A 112 -0.08 14.16 7.55
C GLU A 112 -0.62 13.36 8.74
N GLY A 113 0.24 12.86 9.62
CA GLY A 113 -0.16 12.26 10.89
C GLY A 113 -0.73 10.86 10.73
N TYR A 114 -0.08 9.98 9.97
CA TYR A 114 -0.42 8.55 9.91
C TYR A 114 0.78 7.65 9.64
N ILE A 115 0.59 6.36 9.90
CA ILE A 115 1.51 5.25 9.61
C ILE A 115 0.82 4.30 8.63
N ILE A 116 1.60 3.74 7.71
CA ILE A 116 1.21 2.64 6.85
C ILE A 116 2.12 1.46 7.17
N GLN A 117 1.54 0.29 7.43
CA GLN A 117 2.24 -0.97 7.55
C GLN A 117 1.78 -1.90 6.42
N MET A 118 2.68 -2.63 5.80
CA MET A 118 2.35 -3.67 4.82
C MET A 118 2.96 -4.99 5.25
N VAL A 119 2.18 -6.05 5.19
CA VAL A 119 2.57 -7.43 5.52
C VAL A 119 1.91 -8.41 4.56
N ILE A 120 2.42 -9.64 4.51
CA ILE A 120 1.69 -10.77 3.91
C ILE A 120 0.76 -11.33 4.99
N TYR A 121 -0.51 -11.51 4.65
CA TYR A 121 -1.52 -12.10 5.53
C TYR A 121 -2.01 -13.43 4.96
N LEU A 122 -2.19 -14.42 5.83
CA LEU A 122 -2.69 -15.75 5.49
C LEU A 122 -4.05 -15.97 6.18
N GLU A 123 -5.08 -16.26 5.39
CA GLU A 123 -6.41 -16.63 5.88
C GLU A 123 -6.76 -18.03 5.37
N GLY A 124 -6.62 -19.04 6.21
CA GLY A 124 -6.75 -20.44 5.78
C GLY A 124 -5.67 -20.80 4.77
N ILE A 125 -6.07 -21.05 3.52
CA ILE A 125 -5.17 -21.37 2.39
C ILE A 125 -4.91 -20.17 1.47
N GLU A 126 -5.58 -19.04 1.69
CA GLU A 126 -5.49 -17.86 0.84
C GLU A 126 -4.44 -16.89 1.37
N GLN A 127 -3.69 -16.26 0.46
CA GLN A 127 -2.70 -15.24 0.77
C GLN A 127 -3.19 -13.87 0.31
N TYR A 128 -2.85 -12.84 1.07
CA TYR A 128 -3.21 -11.46 0.80
C TYR A 128 -2.02 -10.53 1.05
N ILE A 129 -1.92 -9.46 0.26
CA ILE A 129 -1.18 -8.27 0.69
C ILE A 129 -2.09 -7.49 1.63
N HIS A 130 -1.71 -7.38 2.89
CA HIS A 130 -2.46 -6.65 3.91
C HIS A 130 -1.74 -5.34 4.22
N ILE A 131 -2.43 -4.24 3.96
CA ILE A 131 -1.94 -2.89 4.20
C ILE A 131 -2.79 -2.27 5.30
N ILE A 132 -2.15 -1.82 6.36
CA ILE A 132 -2.78 -1.29 7.54
C ILE A 132 -2.40 0.17 7.70
N TYR A 133 -3.41 1.00 7.96
CA TYR A 133 -3.29 2.44 8.07
C TYR A 133 -3.77 2.85 9.46
N TRP A 134 -2.92 3.58 10.19
CA TRP A 134 -3.26 4.11 11.51
C TRP A 134 -2.90 5.60 11.61
N PRO A 135 -3.77 6.44 12.18
CA PRO A 135 -3.42 7.82 12.50
C PRO A 135 -2.33 7.85 13.57
N LEU A 136 -1.39 8.79 13.43
CA LEU A 136 -0.44 9.15 14.47
C LEU A 136 -1.15 10.04 15.48
N CYS A 137 -1.00 9.73 16.76
CA CYS A 137 -1.41 10.63 17.83
C CYS A 137 -0.56 11.91 17.80
N LYS A 138 -0.99 12.94 17.08
CA LYS A 138 -0.45 14.29 17.26
C LYS A 138 -1.11 14.93 18.48
N ASN A 139 -0.31 15.15 19.54
CA ASN A 139 -0.64 15.98 20.71
C ASN A 139 -2.09 15.86 21.25
N ASN A 140 -2.35 14.80 22.03
CA ASN A 140 -3.43 14.70 23.04
C ASN A 140 -4.89 14.98 22.64
N THR A 141 -5.21 15.27 21.39
CA THR A 141 -6.56 15.73 21.00
C THR A 141 -7.34 14.75 20.12
N GLN A 142 -6.70 13.72 19.56
CA GLN A 142 -7.34 12.83 18.58
C GLN A 142 -7.03 11.34 18.74
N CYS A 143 -6.42 10.92 19.85
CA CYS A 143 -6.35 9.49 20.14
C CYS A 143 -7.53 9.08 21.03
N PRO A 144 -8.22 7.97 20.71
CA PRO A 144 -9.19 7.39 21.62
C PRO A 144 -8.46 7.21 22.95
N LYS A 145 -8.90 7.95 23.97
CA LYS A 145 -8.48 7.61 25.32
C LYS A 145 -9.06 6.21 25.54
N GLU A 146 -8.19 5.24 25.80
CA GLU A 146 -8.63 3.98 26.39
C GLU A 146 -9.29 4.36 27.71
N ASP A 147 -10.62 4.44 27.71
CA ASP A 147 -11.36 4.52 28.96
C ASP A 147 -11.18 3.15 29.62
N LYS A 148 -10.31 3.12 30.64
CA LYS A 148 -10.14 1.97 31.55
C LYS A 148 -11.35 1.81 32.44
#